data_AF-A0A914N167-F1
#
_entry.id   AF-A0A914N167-F1
#
_cell.length_a   1.000
_cell.length_b   1.000
_cell.length_c   1.000
_cell.angle_alpha   90.00
_cell.angle_beta   90.00
_cell.angle_gamma   90.00
#
_symmetry.space_group_name_H-M   'P 1'
#
loop_
_entity.id
_entity.type
_entity.pdbx_description
1 polymer ?
#
loop_
_entity_poly.entity_id
_entity_poly.type
_entity_poly.pdbx_seq_one_letter_code
_entity_poly.pdbx_strand_id
1 'polypeptide(L)'
;MTINYLSQIIGSEEDALRLLVAILACYPLAIIYRTFIYKLPERFQHVFFVVTGVLLYLFFCGVAIIHTLFSIIIAYLIVNLIPGTALSVAAAHIFFLGHLLIGIWFVESSTYDITWTTPFCILTLKMTALVMDVYDGHLQKKSEPQQQSKTAITDKPNLLEIAAFVFFFSGTLTGPHFSLKRFREFVKGDYLDKERNKVRQSSIMASLQRFVVGVFFAVLYKWGTVWVPDSYFNSPEFLTPRAYPGGRFRGGGGTNTGWAQKFLAFTLAFRTQIFLYINFHLFCAAGENFLEFGAQEAR
;
A
#
# COMPACT_ATOMS: atom_id res chain seq x y z
N MET A 1 16.74 -10.80 17.61
CA MET A 1 18.09 -10.53 18.16
C MET A 1 19.00 -9.82 17.16
N THR A 2 19.06 -10.25 15.89
CA THR A 2 19.94 -9.65 14.87
C THR A 2 19.54 -8.24 14.43
N ILE A 3 18.25 -7.96 14.22
CA ILE A 3 17.76 -6.63 13.79
C ILE A 3 17.90 -5.59 14.90
N ASN A 4 17.57 -5.96 16.14
CA ASN A 4 17.80 -5.13 17.33
C ASN A 4 19.26 -4.67 17.46
N TYR A 5 20.21 -5.56 17.21
CA TYR A 5 21.63 -5.23 17.25
C TYR A 5 22.02 -4.24 16.14
N LEU A 6 21.53 -4.43 14.91
CA LEU A 6 21.76 -3.52 13.80
C LEU A 6 21.11 -2.14 14.01
N SER A 7 19.90 -2.11 14.59
CA SER A 7 19.19 -0.89 14.97
C SER A 7 20.01 -0.04 15.95
N GLN A 8 20.62 -0.67 16.95
CA GLN A 8 21.49 0.00 17.93
C GLN A 8 22.77 0.58 17.31
N ILE A 9 23.34 -0.10 16.31
CA ILE A 9 24.54 0.40 15.59
C ILE A 9 24.20 1.56 14.66
N ILE A 10 23.06 1.46 13.95
CA ILE A 10 22.64 2.45 12.94
C ILE A 10 21.96 3.67 13.60
N GLY A 11 21.55 3.56 14.88
CA GLY A 11 20.78 4.60 15.55
C GLY A 11 19.40 4.84 14.92
N SER A 12 18.78 3.77 14.39
CA SER A 12 17.48 3.82 13.73
C SER A 12 16.48 2.93 14.44
N GLU A 13 15.20 3.31 14.41
CA GLU A 13 14.11 2.50 14.96
C GLU A 13 14.08 1.09 14.36
N GLU A 14 13.81 0.08 15.19
CA GLU A 14 13.80 -1.33 14.80
C GLU A 14 12.80 -1.60 13.67
N ASP A 15 11.61 -1.01 13.77
CA ASP A 15 10.51 -1.25 12.83
C ASP A 15 10.78 -0.65 11.44
N ALA A 16 11.41 0.51 11.38
CA ALA A 16 11.89 1.09 10.11
C ALA A 16 12.94 0.19 9.44
N LEU A 17 13.83 -0.44 10.22
CA LEU A 17 14.84 -1.36 9.70
C LEU A 17 14.22 -2.68 9.22
N ARG A 18 13.24 -3.23 9.95
CA ARG A 18 12.46 -4.39 9.50
C ARG A 18 11.76 -4.11 8.18
N LEU A 19 11.14 -2.93 8.05
CA LEU A 19 10.49 -2.51 6.81
C LEU A 19 11.47 -2.42 5.65
N LEU A 20 12.63 -1.79 5.87
CA LEU A 20 13.67 -1.64 4.86
C LEU A 20 14.16 -3.01 4.38
N VAL A 21 14.48 -3.93 5.29
CA VAL A 21 14.92 -5.29 4.94
C VAL A 21 13.83 -6.04 4.18
N ALA A 22 12.57 -5.90 4.56
CA ALA A 22 11.46 -6.52 3.85
C ALA A 22 11.31 -5.98 2.41
N ILE A 23 11.47 -4.67 2.20
CA ILE A 23 11.47 -4.06 0.87
C ILE A 23 12.66 -4.53 0.04
N LEU A 24 13.86 -4.61 0.64
CA LEU A 24 15.05 -5.12 -0.04
C LEU A 24 14.91 -6.60 -0.42
N ALA A 25 14.23 -7.41 0.38
CA ALA A 25 13.93 -8.80 0.08
C ALA A 25 12.99 -8.97 -1.13
N CYS A 26 12.21 -7.94 -1.51
CA CYS A 26 11.37 -8.00 -2.71
C CYS A 26 12.17 -8.07 -4.02
N TYR A 27 13.40 -7.52 -4.07
CA TYR A 27 14.25 -7.57 -5.27
C TYR A 27 14.71 -9.01 -5.63
N PRO A 28 15.33 -9.78 -4.73
CA PRO A 28 15.69 -11.17 -5.02
C PRO A 28 14.44 -12.03 -5.24
N LEU A 29 13.33 -11.79 -4.52
CA LEU A 29 12.06 -12.47 -4.77
C LEU A 29 11.52 -12.21 -6.18
N ALA A 30 11.65 -10.98 -6.70
CA ALA A 30 11.28 -10.66 -8.07
C ALA A 30 12.12 -11.42 -9.11
N ILE A 31 13.43 -11.57 -8.85
CA ILE A 31 14.34 -12.36 -9.71
C ILE A 31 13.95 -13.84 -9.69
N ILE A 32 13.69 -14.41 -8.51
CA ILE A 32 13.26 -15.80 -8.34
C ILE A 32 11.93 -16.03 -9.07
N TYR A 33 10.96 -15.14 -8.87
CA TYR A 33 9.65 -15.21 -9.52
C TYR A 33 9.80 -15.22 -11.04
N ARG A 34 10.55 -14.27 -11.60
CA ARG A 34 10.77 -14.14 -13.05
C ARG A 34 11.54 -15.32 -13.65
N THR A 35 12.46 -15.91 -12.90
CA THR A 35 13.34 -16.98 -13.40
C THR A 35 12.64 -18.34 -13.37
N PHE A 36 11.92 -18.65 -12.29
CA PHE A 36 11.41 -20.00 -12.02
C PHE A 36 9.89 -20.09 -12.02
N ILE A 37 9.21 -19.16 -11.34
CA ILE A 37 7.79 -19.30 -11.00
C ILE A 37 6.88 -18.83 -12.15
N TYR A 38 7.33 -17.85 -12.92
CA TYR A 38 6.55 -17.25 -13.99
C TYR A 38 6.06 -18.26 -15.05
N LYS A 39 6.84 -19.31 -15.30
CA LYS A 39 6.52 -20.35 -16.29
C LYS A 39 5.51 -21.37 -15.78
N LEU A 40 5.15 -21.31 -14.49
CA LEU A 40 4.23 -22.24 -13.87
C LEU A 40 2.77 -21.78 -14.05
N PRO A 41 1.79 -22.70 -13.95
CA PRO A 41 0.38 -22.37 -13.97
C PRO A 41 0.00 -21.31 -12.91
N GLU A 42 -1.02 -20.50 -13.21
CA GLU A 42 -1.47 -19.37 -12.35
C GLU A 42 -1.64 -19.75 -10.88
N ARG A 43 -2.15 -20.97 -10.60
CA ARG A 43 -2.33 -21.47 -9.22
C ARG A 43 -1.01 -21.51 -8.44
N PHE A 44 0.08 -21.97 -9.05
CA PHE A 44 1.38 -22.04 -8.39
C PHE A 44 1.99 -20.65 -8.19
N GLN A 45 1.75 -19.73 -9.14
CA GLN A 45 2.14 -18.33 -8.99
C GLN A 45 1.39 -17.67 -7.82
N HIS A 46 0.08 -17.90 -7.70
CA HIS A 46 -0.73 -17.40 -6.58
C HIS A 46 -0.24 -17.94 -5.24
N VAL A 47 0.04 -19.24 -5.14
CA VAL A 47 0.60 -19.84 -3.91
C VAL A 47 1.95 -19.21 -3.58
N PHE A 48 2.82 -19.00 -4.57
CA PHE A 48 4.09 -18.32 -4.35
C PHE A 48 3.91 -16.91 -3.78
N PHE A 49 3.00 -16.10 -4.33
CA PHE A 49 2.73 -14.76 -3.79
C PHE A 49 2.18 -14.80 -2.36
N VAL A 50 1.25 -15.71 -2.08
CA VAL A 50 0.70 -15.87 -0.72
C VAL A 50 1.81 -16.26 0.26
N VAL A 51 2.61 -17.27 -0.05
CA VAL A 51 3.68 -17.74 0.85
C VAL A 51 4.72 -16.64 1.08
N THR A 52 5.21 -16.02 0.01
CA THR A 52 6.25 -14.98 0.13
C THR A 52 5.73 -13.73 0.83
N GLY A 53 4.51 -13.28 0.53
CA GLY A 53 3.91 -12.13 1.21
C GLY A 53 3.57 -12.39 2.67
N VAL A 54 3.10 -13.59 3.01
CA VAL A 54 2.88 -13.98 4.42
C VAL A 54 4.20 -14.00 5.18
N LEU A 55 5.27 -14.53 4.61
CA LEU A 55 6.60 -14.52 5.23
C LEU A 55 7.12 -13.09 5.44
N LEU A 56 6.95 -12.20 4.45
CA LEU A 56 7.33 -10.79 4.57
C LEU A 56 6.50 -10.06 5.63
N TYR A 57 5.19 -10.29 5.70
CA TYR A 57 4.33 -9.71 6.72
C TYR A 57 4.65 -10.25 8.11
N LEU A 58 4.88 -11.55 8.27
CA LEU A 58 5.30 -12.16 9.54
C LEU A 58 6.65 -11.59 10.01
N PHE A 59 7.57 -11.35 9.08
CA PHE A 59 8.85 -10.71 9.41
C PHE A 59 8.68 -9.25 9.86
N PHE A 60 7.77 -8.50 9.23
CA PHE A 60 7.53 -7.10 9.53
C PHE A 60 6.71 -6.89 10.81
N CYS A 61 5.51 -7.47 10.90
CA CYS A 61 4.56 -7.23 12.01
C CYS A 61 4.28 -8.45 12.90
N GLY A 62 4.94 -9.58 12.67
CA GLY A 62 4.75 -10.79 13.47
C GLY A 62 3.30 -11.28 13.46
N VAL A 63 2.79 -11.64 14.64
CA VAL A 63 1.45 -12.20 14.84
C VAL A 63 0.33 -11.24 14.42
N ALA A 64 0.59 -9.93 14.33
CA ALA A 64 -0.41 -8.94 13.91
C ALA A 64 -0.91 -9.14 12.46
N ILE A 65 -0.28 -10.03 11.68
CA ILE A 65 -0.78 -10.49 10.37
C ILE A 65 -2.23 -11.03 10.45
N ILE A 66 -2.70 -11.47 11.63
CA ILE A 66 -4.09 -11.92 11.82
C ILE A 66 -5.12 -10.88 11.36
N HIS A 67 -4.86 -9.59 11.54
CA HIS A 67 -5.76 -8.53 11.09
C HIS A 67 -5.89 -8.53 9.56
N THR A 68 -4.75 -8.69 8.88
CA THR A 68 -4.69 -8.79 7.42
C THR A 68 -5.40 -10.05 6.90
N LEU A 69 -5.14 -11.21 7.51
CA LEU A 69 -5.80 -12.47 7.13
C LEU A 69 -7.32 -12.41 7.33
N PHE A 70 -7.77 -11.82 8.44
CA PHE A 70 -9.18 -11.62 8.71
C PHE A 70 -9.83 -10.71 7.66
N SER A 71 -9.20 -9.59 7.30
CA SER A 71 -9.70 -8.71 6.25
C SER A 71 -9.76 -9.37 4.87
N ILE A 72 -8.86 -10.31 4.56
CA ILE A 72 -8.92 -11.10 3.31
C ILE A 72 -10.18 -11.96 3.26
N ILE A 73 -10.51 -12.64 4.36
CA ILE A 73 -11.72 -13.46 4.45
C ILE A 73 -12.96 -12.57 4.25
N ILE A 74 -12.99 -11.41 4.88
CA ILE A 74 -14.13 -10.50 4.78
C ILE A 74 -14.27 -9.91 3.37
N ALA A 75 -13.17 -9.53 2.72
CA ALA A 75 -13.20 -9.10 1.32
C ALA A 75 -13.74 -10.19 0.41
N TYR A 76 -13.30 -11.43 0.60
CA TYR A 76 -13.83 -12.57 -0.13
C TYR A 76 -15.33 -12.72 0.09
N LEU A 77 -15.83 -12.66 1.33
CA LEU A 77 -17.25 -12.77 1.63
C LEU A 77 -18.08 -11.64 1.00
N ILE A 78 -17.63 -10.38 1.07
CA ILE A 78 -18.34 -9.24 0.47
C ILE A 78 -18.45 -9.41 -1.04
N VAL A 79 -17.32 -9.70 -1.71
CA VAL A 79 -17.27 -9.89 -3.17
C VAL A 79 -18.06 -11.13 -3.60
N ASN A 80 -18.20 -12.15 -2.75
CA ASN A 80 -18.83 -13.42 -3.13
C ASN A 80 -20.31 -13.54 -2.77
N LEU A 81 -20.79 -12.86 -1.73
CA LEU A 81 -22.17 -12.97 -1.22
C LEU A 81 -23.07 -11.84 -1.69
N ILE A 82 -22.56 -10.61 -1.82
CA ILE A 82 -23.35 -9.42 -2.19
C ILE A 82 -22.79 -8.64 -3.39
N PRO A 83 -22.27 -9.27 -4.45
CA PRO A 83 -21.57 -8.57 -5.53
C PRO A 83 -22.48 -7.59 -6.28
N GLY A 84 -21.93 -6.46 -6.71
CA GLY A 84 -22.64 -5.52 -7.60
C GLY A 84 -23.75 -4.71 -6.95
N THR A 85 -23.76 -4.63 -5.62
CA THR A 85 -24.75 -3.85 -4.86
C THR A 85 -24.10 -2.66 -4.17
N ALA A 86 -24.82 -1.55 -4.01
CA ALA A 86 -24.32 -0.41 -3.23
C ALA A 86 -24.03 -0.81 -1.76
N LEU A 87 -24.73 -1.83 -1.26
CA LEU A 87 -24.48 -2.41 0.06
C LEU A 87 -23.07 -3.03 0.16
N SER A 88 -22.56 -3.68 -0.89
CA SER A 88 -21.20 -4.23 -0.88
C SER A 88 -20.13 -3.16 -0.71
N VAL A 89 -20.30 -2.04 -1.41
CA VAL A 89 -19.42 -0.87 -1.31
C VAL A 89 -19.46 -0.26 0.08
N ALA A 90 -20.67 -0.03 0.60
CA ALA A 90 -20.85 0.52 1.95
C ALA A 90 -20.25 -0.43 3.01
N ALA A 91 -20.51 -1.73 2.91
CA ALA A 91 -19.97 -2.74 3.81
C ALA A 91 -18.43 -2.77 3.77
N ALA A 92 -17.82 -2.69 2.58
CA ALA A 92 -16.37 -2.64 2.44
C ALA A 92 -15.77 -1.39 3.10
N HIS A 93 -16.35 -0.22 2.85
CA HIS A 93 -15.89 1.02 3.48
C HIS A 93 -16.03 0.97 5.00
N ILE A 94 -17.21 0.61 5.51
CA ILE A 94 -17.46 0.55 6.96
C ILE A 94 -16.51 -0.45 7.62
N PHE A 95 -16.33 -1.62 7.02
CA PHE A 95 -15.53 -2.68 7.63
C PHE A 95 -14.02 -2.39 7.55
N PHE A 96 -13.47 -2.12 6.35
CA PHE A 96 -12.02 -1.94 6.21
C PHE A 96 -11.53 -0.61 6.80
N LEU A 97 -12.27 0.48 6.56
CA LEU A 97 -11.93 1.77 7.14
C LEU A 97 -12.19 1.78 8.66
N GLY A 98 -13.29 1.16 9.10
CA GLY A 98 -13.60 1.01 10.51
C GLY A 98 -12.55 0.19 11.26
N HIS A 99 -12.13 -0.95 10.71
CA HIS A 99 -11.05 -1.77 11.28
C HIS A 99 -9.75 -0.97 11.37
N LEU A 100 -9.37 -0.24 10.31
CA LEU A 100 -8.18 0.61 10.31
C LEU A 100 -8.27 1.70 11.38
N LEU A 101 -9.41 2.38 11.49
CA LEU A 101 -9.61 3.46 12.47
C LEU A 101 -9.53 2.95 13.91
N ILE A 102 -10.14 1.79 14.18
CA ILE A 102 -10.05 1.10 15.47
C ILE A 102 -8.59 0.71 15.75
N GLY A 103 -7.89 0.18 14.76
CA GLY A 103 -6.47 -0.17 14.86
C GLY A 103 -5.60 1.02 15.23
N ILE A 104 -5.77 2.15 14.53
CA ILE A 104 -5.06 3.40 14.84
C ILE A 104 -5.41 3.87 16.26
N TRP A 105 -6.68 3.84 16.65
CA TRP A 105 -7.11 4.27 17.98
C TRP A 105 -6.42 3.50 19.13
N PHE A 106 -6.21 2.20 18.96
CA PHE A 106 -5.55 1.37 19.97
C PHE A 106 -4.02 1.47 19.95
N VAL A 107 -3.44 1.89 18.83
CA VAL A 107 -1.99 1.88 18.59
C VAL A 107 -1.37 3.29 18.70
N GLU A 108 -2.17 4.35 18.68
CA GLU A 108 -1.72 5.74 18.80
C GLU A 108 -0.95 5.97 20.12
N SER A 109 0.37 6.07 20.02
CA SER A 109 1.30 6.52 21.05
C SER A 109 1.77 7.96 20.75
N SER A 110 2.43 8.62 21.71
CA SER A 110 2.99 9.98 21.54
C SER A 110 4.23 10.02 20.64
N THR A 111 4.76 8.84 20.26
CA THR A 111 5.86 8.65 19.32
C THR A 111 5.29 8.03 18.05
N TYR A 112 5.77 8.44 16.88
CA TYR A 112 5.29 7.87 15.61
C TYR A 112 5.86 6.46 15.44
N ASP A 113 5.13 5.44 15.90
CA ASP A 113 5.58 4.05 15.84
C ASP A 113 5.08 3.39 14.53
N ILE A 114 6.01 2.84 13.75
CA ILE A 114 5.70 2.08 12.52
C ILE A 114 5.18 0.70 12.93
N THR A 115 3.86 0.52 12.90
CA THR A 115 3.20 -0.71 13.37
C THR A 115 2.49 -1.46 12.25
N TRP A 116 1.78 -2.54 12.60
CA TRP A 116 0.95 -3.31 11.67
C TRP A 116 -0.11 -2.47 10.96
N THR A 117 -0.49 -1.32 11.53
CA THR A 117 -1.46 -0.38 10.94
C THR A 117 -0.93 0.28 9.66
N THR A 118 0.39 0.45 9.53
CA THR A 118 1.03 1.11 8.38
C THR A 118 0.78 0.36 7.06
N PRO A 119 1.15 -0.93 6.92
CA PRO A 119 0.83 -1.68 5.70
C PRO A 119 -0.67 -2.00 5.59
N PHE A 120 -1.39 -2.05 6.72
CA PHE A 120 -2.84 -2.26 6.75
C PHE A 120 -3.60 -1.09 6.10
N CYS A 121 -3.10 0.14 6.17
CA CYS A 121 -3.66 1.27 5.42
C CYS A 121 -3.73 0.99 3.91
N ILE A 122 -2.61 0.54 3.34
CA ILE A 122 -2.50 0.23 1.90
C ILE A 122 -3.41 -0.94 1.55
N LEU A 123 -3.48 -1.94 2.43
CA LEU A 123 -4.39 -3.07 2.26
C LEU A 123 -5.85 -2.66 2.27
N THR A 124 -6.26 -1.75 3.17
CA THR A 124 -7.62 -1.23 3.23
C THR A 124 -8.02 -0.55 1.93
N LEU A 125 -7.13 0.28 1.36
CA LEU A 125 -7.34 0.88 0.04
C LEU A 125 -7.49 -0.22 -1.03
N LYS A 126 -6.63 -1.24 -0.99
CA LYS A 126 -6.60 -2.32 -1.96
C LYS A 126 -7.86 -3.20 -1.95
N MET A 127 -8.38 -3.50 -0.77
CA MET A 127 -9.59 -4.30 -0.62
C MET A 127 -10.86 -3.52 -0.93
N THR A 128 -10.90 -2.24 -0.55
CA THR A 128 -12.02 -1.37 -0.90
C THR A 128 -12.09 -1.17 -2.41
N ALA A 129 -10.96 -0.90 -3.07
CA ALA A 129 -10.87 -0.80 -4.52
C ALA A 129 -11.29 -2.10 -5.23
N LEU A 130 -10.89 -3.27 -4.71
CA LEU A 130 -11.34 -4.56 -5.24
C LEU A 130 -12.88 -4.69 -5.23
N VAL A 131 -13.53 -4.29 -4.14
CA VAL A 131 -15.00 -4.34 -4.04
C VAL A 131 -15.66 -3.35 -5.01
N MET A 132 -15.08 -2.15 -5.16
CA MET A 132 -15.52 -1.16 -6.15
C MET A 132 -15.37 -1.67 -7.59
N ASP A 133 -14.23 -2.26 -7.93
CA ASP A 133 -13.97 -2.81 -9.26
C ASP A 133 -14.98 -3.93 -9.62
N VAL A 134 -15.39 -4.75 -8.64
CA VAL A 134 -16.45 -5.76 -8.82
C VAL A 134 -17.83 -5.10 -8.96
N TYR A 135 -18.10 -4.05 -8.18
CA TYR A 135 -19.33 -3.28 -8.28
C TYR A 135 -19.51 -2.67 -9.69
N ASP A 136 -18.46 -2.03 -10.20
CA ASP A 136 -18.43 -1.42 -11.53
C ASP A 136 -18.54 -2.47 -12.65
N GLY A 137 -17.95 -3.65 -12.47
CA GLY A 137 -18.11 -4.78 -13.40
C GLY A 137 -19.53 -5.32 -13.49
N HIS A 138 -20.32 -5.20 -12.42
CA HIS A 138 -21.74 -5.55 -12.43
C HIS A 138 -22.61 -4.46 -13.06
N LEU A 139 -22.24 -3.18 -12.94
CA LEU A 139 -22.91 -2.08 -13.61
C LEU A 139 -22.69 -2.14 -15.13
N GLN A 140 -21.49 -2.46 -15.60
CA GLN A 140 -21.19 -2.61 -17.03
C GLN A 140 -21.95 -3.75 -17.71
N LYS A 141 -22.33 -4.79 -16.98
CA LYS A 141 -23.24 -5.82 -17.51
C LYS A 141 -24.67 -5.29 -17.74
N LYS A 142 -25.04 -4.18 -17.09
CA LYS A 142 -26.39 -3.61 -17.10
C LYS A 142 -26.53 -2.36 -17.99
N SER A 143 -25.44 -1.66 -18.33
CA SER A 143 -25.45 -0.40 -19.12
C SER A 143 -24.28 -0.31 -20.09
N GLU A 144 -24.35 0.56 -21.11
CA GLU A 144 -23.27 0.78 -22.08
C GLU A 144 -21.93 1.20 -21.43
N PRO A 145 -20.77 0.91 -22.08
CA PRO A 145 -19.46 1.04 -21.46
C PRO A 145 -19.09 2.51 -21.21
N GLN A 146 -19.03 2.92 -19.95
CA GLN A 146 -18.40 4.20 -19.55
C GLN A 146 -16.90 4.00 -19.29
N GLN A 147 -16.12 5.09 -19.27
CA GLN A 147 -14.66 5.09 -19.11
C GLN A 147 -14.11 4.34 -17.86
N GLN A 148 -14.97 3.99 -16.89
CA GLN A 148 -14.69 3.09 -15.75
C GLN A 148 -14.48 1.60 -16.16
N SER A 149 -14.57 1.28 -17.45
CA SER A 149 -14.36 -0.07 -18.02
C SER A 149 -12.96 -0.66 -17.82
N LYS A 150 -11.95 0.18 -17.56
CA LYS A 150 -10.56 -0.29 -17.58
C LYS A 150 -10.21 -1.23 -16.43
N THR A 151 -10.76 -1.05 -15.22
CA THR A 151 -10.42 -1.89 -14.03
C THR A 151 -11.54 -2.83 -13.61
N ALA A 152 -12.72 -2.71 -14.20
CA ALA A 152 -13.90 -3.46 -13.85
C ALA A 152 -13.71 -4.98 -13.90
N ILE A 153 -14.23 -5.66 -12.88
CA ILE A 153 -14.11 -7.10 -12.69
C ILE A 153 -15.46 -7.77 -12.93
N THR A 154 -15.58 -8.47 -14.05
CA THR A 154 -16.80 -9.22 -14.43
C THR A 154 -16.85 -10.63 -13.85
N ASP A 155 -15.68 -11.22 -13.58
CA ASP A 155 -15.51 -12.60 -13.15
C ASP A 155 -15.17 -12.68 -11.67
N LYS A 156 -15.91 -13.52 -10.95
CA LYS A 156 -15.82 -13.70 -9.50
C LYS A 156 -14.41 -14.15 -9.09
N PRO A 157 -13.68 -13.37 -8.27
CA PRO A 157 -12.38 -13.79 -7.79
C PRO A 157 -12.50 -14.85 -6.69
N ASN A 158 -11.61 -15.84 -6.74
CA ASN A 158 -11.53 -16.88 -5.70
C ASN A 158 -10.66 -16.42 -4.51
N LEU A 159 -10.77 -17.11 -3.37
CA LEU A 159 -10.05 -16.72 -2.15
C LEU A 159 -8.53 -16.71 -2.33
N LEU A 160 -7.99 -17.70 -3.04
CA LEU A 160 -6.54 -17.81 -3.31
C LEU A 160 -6.04 -16.64 -4.15
N GLU A 161 -6.82 -16.21 -5.15
CA GLU A 161 -6.53 -15.07 -6.00
C GLU A 161 -6.56 -13.76 -5.23
N ILE A 162 -7.58 -13.54 -4.38
CA ILE A 162 -7.64 -12.36 -3.51
C ILE A 162 -6.45 -12.35 -2.55
N ALA A 163 -6.14 -13.49 -1.93
CA ALA A 163 -4.99 -13.61 -1.04
C ALA A 163 -3.67 -13.32 -1.77
N ALA A 164 -3.47 -13.88 -2.98
CA ALA A 164 -2.27 -13.64 -3.78
C ALA A 164 -2.15 -12.18 -4.23
N PHE A 165 -3.26 -11.55 -4.60
CA PHE A 165 -3.32 -10.15 -4.93
C PHE A 165 -2.88 -9.29 -3.74
N VAL A 166 -3.43 -9.54 -2.55
CA VAL A 166 -3.12 -8.82 -1.30
C VAL A 166 -1.66 -9.02 -0.88
N PHE A 167 -1.21 -10.27 -0.86
CA PHE A 167 0.14 -10.67 -0.44
C PHE A 167 1.19 -10.54 -1.55
N PHE A 168 0.86 -9.83 -2.64
CA PHE A 168 1.83 -9.59 -3.70
C PHE A 168 3.05 -8.83 -3.17
N PHE A 169 4.20 -9.52 -3.09
CA PHE A 169 5.41 -9.04 -2.41
C PHE A 169 5.86 -7.63 -2.84
N SER A 170 5.65 -7.25 -4.10
CA SER A 170 6.07 -5.93 -4.61
C SER A 170 5.25 -4.76 -4.07
N GLY A 171 4.08 -4.99 -3.46
CA GLY A 171 3.22 -3.91 -2.98
C GLY A 171 2.38 -4.22 -1.77
N THR A 172 2.75 -5.24 -1.01
CA THR A 172 2.00 -5.66 0.19
C THR A 172 2.30 -4.75 1.39
N LEU A 173 3.53 -4.23 1.53
CA LEU A 173 3.93 -3.38 2.67
C LEU A 173 3.85 -1.87 2.38
N THR A 174 4.40 -1.41 1.24
CA THR A 174 4.58 0.03 0.94
C THR A 174 4.48 0.37 -0.55
N GLY A 175 3.89 -0.50 -1.37
CA GLY A 175 3.85 -0.30 -2.82
C GLY A 175 2.61 0.45 -3.31
N PRO A 176 2.65 0.95 -4.57
CA PRO A 176 1.48 1.52 -5.22
C PRO A 176 0.34 0.49 -5.25
N HIS A 177 -0.87 0.97 -5.01
CA HIS A 177 -2.05 0.17 -5.21
C HIS A 177 -2.37 0.06 -6.71
N PHE A 178 -2.71 -1.15 -7.18
CA PHE A 178 -3.12 -1.45 -8.55
C PHE A 178 -4.34 -2.37 -8.53
N SER A 179 -5.14 -2.37 -9.60
CA SER A 179 -6.38 -3.15 -9.69
C SER A 179 -6.13 -4.66 -9.82
N LEU A 180 -7.12 -5.46 -9.41
CA LEU A 180 -7.06 -6.92 -9.57
C LEU A 180 -6.96 -7.33 -11.05
N LYS A 181 -7.54 -6.55 -11.96
CA LYS A 181 -7.45 -6.84 -13.39
C LYS A 181 -5.99 -6.79 -13.87
N ARG A 182 -5.25 -5.77 -13.46
CA ARG A 182 -3.82 -5.63 -13.78
C ARG A 182 -2.99 -6.75 -13.16
N PHE A 183 -3.36 -7.21 -11.96
CA PHE A 183 -2.78 -8.41 -11.36
C PHE A 183 -3.00 -9.65 -12.24
N ARG A 184 -4.23 -9.88 -12.71
CA ARG A 184 -4.57 -11.00 -13.61
C ARG A 184 -3.76 -10.94 -14.91
N GLU A 185 -3.66 -9.78 -15.53
CA GLU A 185 -2.86 -9.57 -16.76
C GLU A 185 -1.36 -9.87 -16.52
N PHE A 186 -0.85 -9.49 -15.35
CA PHE A 186 0.54 -9.78 -14.95
C PHE A 186 0.79 -11.28 -14.79
N VAL A 187 -0.10 -11.99 -14.09
CA VAL A 187 0.01 -13.43 -13.85
C VAL A 187 -0.19 -14.27 -15.13
N LYS A 188 -1.11 -13.83 -16.00
CA LYS A 188 -1.34 -14.45 -17.33
C LYS A 188 -0.17 -14.23 -18.28
N GLY A 189 0.53 -13.13 -18.09
CA GLY A 189 1.68 -12.74 -18.89
C GLY A 189 1.38 -12.02 -20.18
N ASP A 190 0.34 -11.18 -20.14
CA ASP A 190 -0.02 -10.27 -21.24
C ASP A 190 1.10 -9.25 -21.55
N TYR A 191 2.06 -9.08 -20.62
CA TYR A 191 3.22 -8.21 -20.74
C TYR A 191 4.49 -8.91 -21.29
N LEU A 192 4.41 -10.20 -21.64
CA LEU A 192 5.50 -10.90 -22.32
C LEU A 192 5.44 -10.72 -23.84
N ASP A 193 6.63 -10.66 -24.43
CA ASP A 193 6.81 -10.93 -25.85
C ASP A 193 6.57 -12.43 -26.11
N LYS A 194 5.50 -12.72 -26.87
CA LYS A 194 5.01 -14.07 -27.18
C LYS A 194 6.03 -14.91 -27.93
N GLU A 195 6.92 -14.29 -28.71
CA GLU A 195 7.93 -15.03 -29.49
C GLU A 195 9.12 -15.46 -28.63
N ARG A 196 9.49 -14.65 -27.63
CA ARG A 196 10.72 -14.88 -26.84
C ARG A 196 10.46 -15.36 -25.42
N ASN A 197 9.20 -15.41 -24.96
CA ASN A 197 8.84 -15.61 -23.55
C ASN A 197 9.67 -14.69 -22.62
N LYS A 198 9.96 -13.47 -23.10
CA LYS A 198 10.74 -12.46 -22.40
C LYS A 198 9.83 -11.26 -22.16
N VAL A 199 10.00 -10.59 -21.02
CA VAL A 199 9.27 -9.35 -20.73
C VAL A 199 9.59 -8.33 -21.84
N ARG A 200 8.55 -7.67 -22.37
CA ARG A 200 8.64 -6.75 -23.52
C ARG A 200 9.68 -5.65 -23.32
N GLN A 201 9.90 -5.22 -22.06
CA GLN A 201 10.96 -4.29 -21.69
C GLN A 201 11.80 -4.82 -20.52
N SER A 202 13.09 -4.50 -20.51
CA SER A 202 14.00 -4.84 -19.41
C SER A 202 13.74 -3.93 -18.21
N SER A 203 13.09 -4.46 -17.18
CA SER A 203 12.79 -3.73 -15.94
C SER A 203 13.98 -3.56 -14.99
N ILE A 204 15.14 -4.17 -15.27
CA ILE A 204 16.29 -4.16 -14.35
C ILE A 204 16.87 -2.75 -14.21
N MET A 205 17.06 -2.04 -15.32
CA MET A 205 17.60 -0.67 -15.30
C MET A 205 16.66 0.28 -14.55
N ALA A 206 15.36 0.18 -14.82
CA ALA A 206 14.35 0.97 -14.13
C ALA A 206 14.29 0.66 -12.61
N SER A 207 14.47 -0.61 -12.23
CA SER A 207 14.53 -1.03 -10.82
C SER A 207 15.77 -0.46 -10.12
N LEU A 208 16.93 -0.50 -10.80
CA LEU A 208 18.18 0.03 -10.26
C LEU A 208 18.14 1.55 -10.09
N GLN A 209 17.60 2.28 -11.07
CA GLN A 209 17.42 3.73 -10.96
C GLN A 209 16.57 4.10 -9.75
N ARG A 210 15.46 3.40 -9.54
CA ARG A 210 14.58 3.65 -8.38
C ARG A 210 15.20 3.27 -7.06
N PHE A 211 15.98 2.18 -7.04
CA PHE A 211 16.77 1.82 -5.88
C PHE A 211 17.74 2.94 -5.51
N VAL A 212 18.51 3.46 -6.48
CA VAL A 212 19.46 4.56 -6.26
C VAL A 212 18.74 5.82 -5.78
N VAL A 213 17.62 6.19 -6.39
CA VAL A 213 16.81 7.34 -5.96
C VAL A 213 16.27 7.13 -4.53
N GLY A 214 15.79 5.92 -4.19
CA GLY A 214 15.32 5.59 -2.85
C GLY A 214 16.43 5.70 -1.80
N VAL A 215 17.63 5.19 -2.10
CA VAL A 215 18.80 5.32 -1.22
C VAL A 215 19.19 6.79 -1.04
N PHE A 216 19.19 7.57 -2.12
CA PHE A 216 19.49 9.00 -2.08
C PHE A 216 18.53 9.75 -1.14
N PHE A 217 17.21 9.53 -1.26
CA PHE A 217 16.23 10.13 -0.36
C PHE A 217 16.36 9.64 1.08
N ALA A 218 16.67 8.36 1.30
CA ALA A 218 16.88 7.82 2.65
C ALA A 218 18.09 8.47 3.34
N VAL A 219 19.18 8.68 2.61
CA VAL A 219 20.38 9.38 3.11
C VAL A 219 20.07 10.85 3.40
N LEU A 220 19.37 11.55 2.51
CA LEU A 220 18.95 12.93 2.73
C LEU A 220 18.04 13.06 3.95
N TYR A 221 17.08 12.15 4.12
CA TYR A 221 16.20 12.13 5.29
C TYR A 221 17.01 11.92 6.57
N LYS A 222 17.86 10.89 6.63
CA LYS A 222 18.71 10.64 7.80
C LYS A 222 19.63 11.81 8.11
N TRP A 223 20.21 12.44 7.09
CA TRP A 223 21.00 13.66 7.29
C TRP A 223 20.14 14.82 7.80
N GLY A 224 18.92 15.01 7.28
CA GLY A 224 17.97 16.01 7.74
C GLY A 224 17.55 15.82 9.20
N THR A 225 17.35 14.57 9.65
CA THR A 225 17.01 14.26 11.05
C THR A 225 18.08 14.64 12.07
N VAL A 226 19.34 14.82 11.63
CA VAL A 226 20.41 15.37 12.49
C VAL A 226 20.17 16.84 12.82
N TRP A 227 19.55 17.60 11.90
CA TRP A 227 19.28 19.02 12.07
C TRP A 227 17.90 19.29 12.67
N VAL A 228 16.89 18.52 12.25
CA VAL A 228 15.51 18.65 12.70
C VAL A 228 15.02 17.25 13.11
N PRO A 229 15.09 16.89 14.40
CA PRO A 229 14.58 15.61 14.89
C PRO A 229 13.07 15.49 14.65
N ASP A 230 12.56 14.30 14.35
CA ASP A 230 11.12 14.09 14.13
C ASP A 230 10.26 14.49 15.35
N SER A 231 10.83 14.40 16.56
CA SER A 231 10.19 14.83 17.80
C SER A 231 9.92 16.35 17.86
N TYR A 232 10.62 17.15 17.05
CA TYR A 232 10.40 18.60 16.97
C TYR A 232 8.99 18.93 16.46
N PHE A 233 8.45 18.16 15.51
CA PHE A 233 7.13 18.42 14.95
C PHE A 233 5.98 18.18 15.94
N ASN A 234 6.23 17.40 16.99
CA ASN A 234 5.29 17.15 18.09
C ASN A 234 5.58 18.03 19.31
N SER A 235 6.56 18.92 19.23
CA SER A 235 6.96 19.76 20.35
C SER A 235 6.00 20.96 20.52
N PRO A 236 5.78 21.44 21.76
CA PRO A 236 4.95 22.62 22.00
C PRO A 236 5.44 23.85 21.22
N GLU A 237 6.74 23.96 20.94
CA GLU A 237 7.35 25.06 20.19
C GLU A 237 6.93 25.11 18.72
N PHE A 238 6.62 23.95 18.11
CA PHE A 238 6.07 23.86 16.76
C PHE A 238 4.56 24.05 16.75
N LEU A 239 3.86 23.50 17.74
CA LEU A 239 2.40 23.53 17.84
C LEU A 239 1.84 24.85 18.37
N THR A 240 2.64 25.61 19.12
CA THR A 240 2.29 26.99 19.47
C THR A 240 2.62 27.88 18.27
N PRO A 241 1.65 28.62 17.72
CA PRO A 241 1.97 29.65 16.75
C PRO A 241 2.86 30.65 17.47
N ARG A 242 4.17 30.68 17.15
CA ARG A 242 4.93 31.90 17.36
C ARG A 242 4.10 32.99 16.68
N ALA A 243 3.70 33.99 17.45
CA ALA A 243 3.12 35.20 16.92
C ALA A 243 4.15 35.80 15.95
N TYR A 244 4.08 35.39 14.68
CA TYR A 244 4.68 36.15 13.60
C TYR A 244 4.05 37.53 13.69
N PRO A 245 4.84 38.60 13.83
CA PRO A 245 4.31 39.95 13.82
C PRO A 245 3.77 40.22 12.40
N GLY A 246 2.51 39.86 12.14
CA GLY A 246 1.86 40.12 10.85
C GLY A 246 0.80 39.12 10.35
N GLY A 247 0.54 37.98 11.01
CA GLY A 247 -0.38 36.96 10.46
C GLY A 247 -1.40 36.45 11.46
N ARG A 248 -2.60 37.04 11.47
CA ARG A 248 -3.69 36.75 12.41
C ARG A 248 -4.43 35.45 12.03
N PHE A 249 -3.91 34.27 12.38
CA PHE A 249 -4.73 33.04 12.41
C PHE A 249 -5.49 32.96 13.74
N ARG A 250 -6.75 33.35 13.71
CA ARG A 250 -7.65 33.39 14.87
C ARG A 250 -8.30 32.01 15.05
N GLY A 251 -7.63 31.11 15.78
CA GLY A 251 -8.23 29.87 16.30
C GLY A 251 -8.94 30.16 17.62
N GLY A 252 -10.27 30.20 17.61
CA GLY A 252 -11.08 30.48 18.80
C GLY A 252 -11.45 29.22 19.57
N GLY A 253 -11.30 29.29 20.90
CA GLY A 253 -12.27 28.81 21.90
C GLY A 253 -12.44 27.31 22.06
N GLY A 254 -11.93 26.77 23.18
CA GLY A 254 -12.05 25.38 23.56
C GLY A 254 -13.48 24.89 23.74
N THR A 255 -13.78 23.73 23.14
CA THR A 255 -14.81 22.77 23.57
C THR A 255 -14.42 21.40 23.02
N ASN A 256 -14.02 20.45 23.88
CA ASN A 256 -13.90 18.99 23.62
C ASN A 256 -13.55 18.55 22.17
N THR A 257 -12.54 19.17 21.56
CA THR A 257 -12.20 18.97 20.14
C THR A 257 -11.34 17.74 19.88
N GLY A 258 -11.06 16.88 20.87
CA GLY A 258 -10.22 15.69 20.64
C GLY A 258 -10.68 14.87 19.43
N TRP A 259 -11.99 14.64 19.30
CA TRP A 259 -12.56 13.89 18.19
C TRP A 259 -12.66 14.69 16.89
N ALA A 260 -12.98 15.97 16.94
CA ALA A 260 -13.06 16.81 15.74
C ALA A 260 -11.67 17.12 15.17
N GLN A 261 -10.66 17.24 16.02
CA GLN A 261 -9.26 17.47 15.70
C GLN A 261 -8.58 16.16 15.32
N LYS A 262 -9.00 15.00 15.87
CA LYS A 262 -8.65 13.66 15.37
C LYS A 262 -9.36 13.30 14.07
N PHE A 263 -10.60 13.77 13.85
CA PHE A 263 -11.33 13.60 12.60
C PHE A 263 -10.84 14.58 11.53
N LEU A 264 -10.43 15.79 11.92
CA LEU A 264 -9.67 16.70 11.06
C LEU A 264 -8.26 16.18 10.82
N ALA A 265 -7.57 15.57 11.78
CA ALA A 265 -6.28 14.90 11.56
C ALA A 265 -6.44 13.61 10.78
N PHE A 266 -7.60 12.94 10.82
CA PHE A 266 -7.94 11.78 10.00
C PHE A 266 -8.36 12.21 8.60
N THR A 267 -9.13 13.28 8.43
CA THR A 267 -9.47 13.84 7.10
C THR A 267 -8.33 14.65 6.53
N LEU A 268 -7.41 15.20 7.34
CA LEU A 268 -6.10 15.67 6.93
C LEU A 268 -5.17 14.49 6.72
N ALA A 269 -5.18 13.39 7.46
CA ALA A 269 -4.37 12.21 7.13
C ALA A 269 -4.91 11.48 5.91
N PHE A 270 -6.20 11.61 5.60
CA PHE A 270 -6.84 11.12 4.39
C PHE A 270 -6.62 12.13 3.26
N ARG A 271 -6.67 13.45 3.52
CA ARG A 271 -6.27 14.49 2.56
C ARG A 271 -4.79 14.53 2.32
N THR A 272 -3.96 14.13 3.28
CA THR A 272 -2.49 14.05 3.25
C THR A 272 -2.09 12.64 2.88
N GLN A 273 -2.92 11.62 2.99
CA GLN A 273 -2.77 10.37 2.24
C GLN A 273 -3.24 10.53 0.82
N ILE A 274 -4.15 11.48 0.50
CA ILE A 274 -4.52 11.95 -0.85
C ILE A 274 -3.50 12.99 -1.35
N PHE A 275 -2.90 13.82 -0.50
CA PHE A 275 -1.85 14.79 -0.85
C PHE A 275 -0.51 14.09 -0.92
N LEU A 276 -0.26 13.08 -0.08
CA LEU A 276 0.74 12.05 -0.31
C LEU A 276 0.25 11.20 -1.47
N TYR A 277 -1.01 10.83 -1.72
CA TYR A 277 -1.37 10.17 -2.99
C TYR A 277 -1.04 11.03 -4.21
N ILE A 278 -1.04 12.37 -4.07
CA ILE A 278 -0.68 13.37 -5.09
C ILE A 278 0.85 13.64 -5.13
N ASN A 279 1.58 13.58 -4.01
CA ASN A 279 3.05 13.78 -3.91
C ASN A 279 3.84 12.45 -3.97
N PHE A 280 3.32 11.41 -3.35
CA PHE A 280 3.45 10.01 -3.73
C PHE A 280 2.72 9.69 -5.05
N HIS A 281 2.11 10.61 -5.81
CA HIS A 281 1.95 10.43 -7.28
C HIS A 281 3.23 10.85 -8.00
N LEU A 282 4.03 11.74 -7.39
CA LEU A 282 5.42 12.01 -7.80
C LEU A 282 6.38 10.86 -7.39
N PHE A 283 6.10 10.16 -6.28
CA PHE A 283 6.81 8.93 -5.88
C PHE A 283 6.19 7.64 -6.47
N CYS A 284 4.87 7.59 -6.71
CA CYS A 284 4.17 6.55 -7.48
C CYS A 284 4.41 6.71 -8.96
N ALA A 285 4.81 7.86 -9.50
CA ALA A 285 5.42 7.87 -10.82
C ALA A 285 6.61 6.90 -10.87
N ALA A 286 7.26 6.57 -9.75
CA ALA A 286 8.25 5.51 -9.67
C ALA A 286 7.66 4.10 -9.37
N GLY A 287 6.46 3.96 -8.84
CA GLY A 287 5.81 2.65 -8.61
C GLY A 287 4.94 2.19 -9.79
N GLU A 288 4.17 3.12 -10.36
CA GLU A 288 3.44 3.00 -11.63
C GLU A 288 4.40 2.50 -12.69
N ASN A 289 5.62 3.04 -12.79
CA ASN A 289 6.65 2.56 -13.71
C ASN A 289 7.13 1.11 -13.50
N PHE A 290 6.81 0.37 -12.42
CA PHE A 290 7.16 -1.06 -12.35
C PHE A 290 6.16 -1.92 -13.12
N LEU A 291 4.93 -1.42 -13.26
CA LEU A 291 3.87 -2.02 -14.08
C LEU A 291 3.62 -1.21 -15.38
N GLU A 292 4.00 0.06 -15.47
CA GLU A 292 3.88 0.96 -16.64
C GLU A 292 5.05 0.81 -17.60
N PHE A 293 6.21 0.30 -17.18
CA PHE A 293 7.18 -0.22 -18.15
C PHE A 293 6.64 -1.46 -18.91
N GLY A 294 5.48 -1.99 -18.51
CA GLY A 294 4.70 -2.93 -19.33
C GLY A 294 3.62 -2.28 -20.22
N ALA A 295 3.23 -1.02 -19.97
CA ALA A 295 2.01 -0.43 -20.53
C ALA A 295 2.16 0.96 -21.18
N GLN A 296 3.27 1.68 -20.98
CA GLN A 296 3.54 2.96 -21.63
C GLN A 296 4.72 2.87 -22.59
N GLU A 297 4.48 2.21 -23.72
CA GLU A 297 4.93 2.67 -25.03
C GLU A 297 4.06 1.94 -26.06
N ALA A 298 2.85 2.48 -26.23
CA ALA A 298 1.93 2.22 -27.32
C ALA A 298 1.12 3.50 -27.57
N ARG A 299 1.85 4.61 -27.74
CA ARG A 299 1.57 5.66 -28.72
C ARG A 299 2.90 6.17 -29.24
#